data_AF-A0A7D9I4I8-F1
#
_entry.id   AF-A0A7D9I4I8-F1
#
_cell.length_a   1.000
_cell.length_b   1.000
_cell.length_c   1.000
_cell.angle_alpha   90.00
_cell.angle_beta   90.00
_cell.angle_gamma   90.00
#
_symmetry.space_group_name_H-M   'P 1'
#
loop_
_entity.id
_entity.type
_entity.pdbx_description
1 polymer ?
#
loop_
_entity_poly.entity_id
_entity_poly.type
_entity_poly.pdbx_seq_one_letter_code
_entity_poly.pdbx_strand_id
1 'polypeptide(L)'
;MAGDYIVIIRNDQTKRNFWKLAKVEQLLRGEDGVPRAAVVTVLRENSNNSQLLRRSIQHLIPIEVRHESETDGLKNAYQESEETANAQVLRPTERPQRNAAITGQLKRLKQMGKL
;
A
#
# COMPACT_ATOMS: atom_id res chain seq x y z
N MET A 1 -20.91 6.74 4.32
CA MET A 1 -19.68 6.11 3.83
C MET A 1 -18.74 5.97 5.02
N ALA A 2 -18.56 4.76 5.54
CA ALA A 2 -17.57 4.52 6.58
C ALA A 2 -16.20 4.47 5.90
N GLY A 3 -15.32 5.41 6.22
CA GLY A 3 -13.91 5.31 5.82
C GLY A 3 -13.30 4.06 6.45
N ASP A 4 -12.45 3.36 5.72
CA ASP A 4 -11.66 2.27 6.28
C ASP A 4 -10.56 2.86 7.17
N TYR A 5 -10.78 2.83 8.49
CA TYR A 5 -9.80 3.29 9.46
C TYR A 5 -8.83 2.18 9.80
N ILE A 6 -7.57 2.34 9.40
CA ILE A 6 -6.49 1.41 9.70
C ILE A 6 -5.67 1.94 10.88
N VAL A 7 -5.32 1.04 11.79
CA VAL A 7 -4.59 1.36 13.02
C VAL A 7 -3.51 0.31 13.30
N ILE A 8 -2.46 0.72 14.02
CA ILE A 8 -1.53 -0.20 14.68
C ILE A 8 -1.96 -0.36 16.13
N ILE A 9 -2.01 -1.62 16.60
CA ILE A 9 -2.28 -1.92 18.01
C ILE A 9 -0.96 -1.90 18.78
N ARG A 10 -0.79 -0.89 19.63
CA ARG A 10 0.31 -0.79 20.60
C ARG A 10 0.25 -1.96 21.58
N ASN A 11 1.40 -2.60 21.78
CA ASN A 11 1.59 -3.62 22.82
C ASN A 11 2.98 -3.44 23.45
N ASP A 12 3.02 -3.02 24.70
CA ASP A 12 4.28 -2.73 25.41
C ASP A 12 5.07 -4.02 25.74
N GLN A 13 4.47 -5.20 25.59
CA GLN A 13 5.15 -6.48 25.75
C GLN A 13 5.86 -6.96 24.48
N THR A 14 5.59 -6.35 23.32
CA THR A 14 6.22 -6.72 22.06
C THR A 14 6.97 -5.53 21.45
N LYS A 15 8.09 -5.79 20.76
CA LYS A 15 8.83 -4.72 20.08
C LYS A 15 7.91 -4.05 19.06
N ARG A 16 8.05 -2.72 18.89
CA ARG A 16 7.23 -1.89 18.01
C ARG A 16 7.06 -2.45 16.59
N ASN A 17 8.11 -3.05 16.04
CA ASN A 17 8.09 -3.62 14.69
C ASN A 17 7.16 -4.84 14.54
N PHE A 18 6.73 -5.45 15.65
CA PHE A 18 5.79 -6.58 15.68
C PHE A 18 4.40 -6.19 16.18
N TRP A 19 4.10 -4.89 16.28
CA TRP A 19 2.76 -4.44 16.58
C TRP A 19 1.81 -4.75 15.43
N LYS A 20 0.61 -5.21 15.76
CA LYS A 20 -0.33 -5.75 14.77
C LYS A 20 -1.08 -4.62 14.06
N LEU A 21 -1.21 -4.76 12.74
CA LEU A 21 -2.12 -3.93 11.94
C LEU A 21 -3.56 -4.39 12.16
N ALA A 22 -4.49 -3.45 12.21
CA ALA A 22 -5.89 -3.73 12.39
C ALA A 22 -6.79 -2.74 11.63
N LYS A 23 -7.98 -3.19 11.27
CA LYS A 23 -9.07 -2.33 10.78
C LYS A 23 -10.04 -2.04 11.92
N VAL A 24 -10.46 -0.80 12.08
CA VAL A 24 -11.50 -0.44 13.06
C VAL A 24 -12.87 -0.78 12.47
N GLU A 25 -13.63 -1.62 13.18
CA GLU A 25 -15.00 -1.98 12.81
C GLU A 25 -16.01 -1.06 13.50
N GLN A 26 -15.78 -0.76 14.79
CA GLN A 26 -16.72 0.02 15.59
C GLN A 26 -16.00 0.83 16.67
N LEU A 27 -16.38 2.10 16.82
CA LEU A 27 -16.00 2.91 17.97
C LEU A 27 -16.99 2.72 19.11
N LEU A 28 -16.48 2.45 20.31
CA LEU A 28 -17.25 2.32 21.54
C LEU A 28 -17.18 3.63 22.32
N ARG A 29 -18.30 4.35 22.31
CA ARG A 29 -18.48 5.65 22.96
C ARG A 29 -18.97 5.50 24.40
N GLY A 30 -18.53 6.40 25.27
CA GLY A 30 -19.11 6.57 26.60
C GLY A 30 -20.44 7.32 26.55
N GLU A 31 -21.01 7.58 27.73
CA GLU A 31 -22.25 8.35 27.88
C GLU A 31 -22.13 9.79 27.36
N ASP A 32 -20.93 10.37 27.48
CA ASP A 32 -20.55 11.68 26.92
C ASP A 32 -20.37 11.68 25.39
N GLY A 33 -20.60 10.55 24.72
CA GLY A 33 -20.41 10.40 23.28
C GLY A 33 -18.94 10.32 22.83
N VAL A 34 -17.98 10.41 23.77
CA VAL A 34 -16.55 10.36 23.48
C VAL A 34 -16.11 8.90 23.32
N PRO A 35 -15.45 8.54 22.20
CA PRO A 35 -14.96 7.19 22.00
C PRO A 35 -13.81 6.93 23.01
N ARG A 36 -13.86 5.78 23.71
CA ARG A 36 -12.81 5.34 24.66
C ARG A 36 -12.20 4.00 24.30
N ALA A 37 -12.94 3.19 23.55
CA ALA A 37 -12.47 1.91 23.02
C ALA A 37 -12.95 1.74 21.58
N ALA A 38 -12.38 0.75 20.89
CA ALA A 38 -12.86 0.31 19.60
C ALA A 38 -12.82 -1.22 19.51
N VAL A 39 -13.70 -1.75 18.66
CA VAL A 39 -13.61 -3.12 18.15
C VAL A 39 -12.82 -3.05 16.85
N VAL A 40 -11.77 -3.86 16.77
CA VAL A 40 -10.86 -3.91 15.63
C VAL A 40 -10.71 -5.34 15.11
N THR A 41 -10.61 -5.49 13.81
CA THR A 41 -10.32 -6.75 13.13
C THR A 41 -8.83 -6.88 12.92
N VAL A 42 -8.25 -8.00 13.39
CA VAL A 42 -6.82 -8.31 13.29
C VAL A 42 -6.65 -9.65 12.60
N LEU A 43 -5.69 -9.76 11.70
CA LEU A 43 -5.33 -11.05 11.09
C LEU A 43 -4.62 -11.95 12.13
N ARG A 44 -5.00 -13.22 12.17
CA ARG A 44 -4.31 -14.20 13.01
C ARG A 44 -2.99 -14.60 12.33
N GLU A 45 -1.96 -14.81 13.14
CA GLU A 45 -0.66 -15.29 12.64
C GLU A 45 -0.84 -16.63 11.91
N ASN A 46 -0.20 -16.75 10.74
CA ASN A 46 -0.20 -17.96 9.91
C ASN A 46 -1.60 -18.46 9.50
N SER A 47 -2.61 -17.58 9.45
CA SER A 47 -3.96 -17.94 9.02
C SER A 47 -4.60 -16.79 8.25
N ASN A 48 -5.45 -17.13 7.28
CA ASN A 48 -6.27 -16.14 6.59
C ASN A 48 -7.53 -15.73 7.41
N ASN A 49 -7.66 -16.29 8.63
CA ASN A 49 -8.74 -15.94 9.53
C ASN A 49 -8.42 -14.66 10.29
N SER A 50 -9.44 -13.82 10.45
CA SER A 50 -9.37 -12.64 11.29
C SER A 50 -10.00 -12.88 12.66
N GLN A 51 -9.66 -12.03 13.62
CA GLN A 51 -10.23 -12.02 14.96
C GLN A 51 -10.59 -10.59 15.35
N LEU A 52 -11.76 -10.45 15.97
CA LEU A 52 -12.18 -9.19 16.59
C LEU A 52 -11.53 -9.03 17.97
N LEU A 53 -10.96 -7.87 18.21
CA LEU A 53 -10.38 -7.48 19.49
C LEU A 53 -11.00 -6.17 19.97
N ARG A 54 -11.27 -6.09 21.27
CA ARG A 54 -11.60 -4.82 21.93
C ARG A 54 -10.32 -4.18 22.47
N ARG A 55 -10.06 -2.93 22.10
CA ARG A 55 -8.88 -2.17 22.54
C ARG A 55 -9.25 -0.75 22.97
N SER A 56 -8.56 -0.24 23.98
CA SER A 56 -8.61 1.18 24.34
C SER A 56 -8.08 2.01 23.19
N ILE A 57 -8.67 3.18 22.94
CA ILE A 57 -8.23 4.08 21.87
C ILE A 57 -6.79 4.56 22.07
N GLN A 58 -6.34 4.66 23.32
CA GLN A 58 -4.95 5.04 23.64
C GLN A 58 -3.92 4.02 23.11
N HIS A 59 -4.36 2.79 22.80
CA HIS A 59 -3.52 1.75 22.21
C HIS A 59 -3.67 1.62 20.69
N LEU A 60 -4.46 2.49 20.06
CA LEU A 60 -4.66 2.48 18.61
C LEU A 60 -3.94 3.68 18.02
N ILE A 61 -2.95 3.40 17.16
CA ILE A 61 -2.18 4.43 16.47
C ILE A 61 -2.73 4.53 15.04
N PRO A 62 -3.33 5.66 14.64
CA PRO A 62 -3.92 5.80 13.32
C PRO A 62 -2.86 5.76 12.21
N ILE A 63 -3.20 5.12 11.10
CA ILE A 63 -2.42 5.15 9.86
C ILE A 63 -3.27 5.77 8.76
N GLU A 64 -2.71 6.76 8.09
CA GLU A 64 -3.25 7.26 6.83
C GLU A 64 -2.78 6.36 5.68
N VAL A 65 -3.72 5.76 4.96
CA VAL A 65 -3.45 4.93 3.80
C VAL A 65 -4.06 5.62 2.58
N ARG A 66 -3.25 5.83 1.54
CA ARG A 66 -3.74 6.29 0.24
C ARG A 66 -4.19 5.08 -0.55
N HIS A 67 -5.45 5.08 -0.95
CA HIS A 67 -5.94 4.09 -1.90
C HIS A 67 -5.69 4.64 -3.31
N GLU A 68 -4.59 4.22 -3.93
CA GLU A 68 -4.41 4.42 -5.37
C GLU A 68 -5.33 3.43 -6.08
N SER A 69 -6.54 3.87 -6.42
CA SER A 69 -7.36 3.11 -7.34
C SER A 69 -6.69 3.12 -8.71
N GLU A 70 -6.18 1.96 -9.14
CA GLU A 70 -5.62 1.72 -10.48
C GLU A 70 -6.59 2.07 -11.65
N THR A 71 -7.80 2.55 -11.34
CA THR A 71 -8.87 2.86 -12.30
C THR A 71 -9.03 4.34 -12.66
N ASP A 72 -8.29 5.27 -12.06
CA ASP A 72 -8.33 6.69 -12.44
C ASP A 72 -7.31 7.06 -13.54
N GLY A 73 -6.29 6.22 -13.74
CA GLY A 73 -5.29 6.42 -14.81
C GLY A 73 -5.75 5.98 -16.21
N LEU A 74 -6.80 5.16 -16.32
CA LEU A 74 -7.31 4.68 -17.62
C LEU A 74 -8.51 5.51 -18.12
N LYS A 75 -9.28 6.19 -17.26
CA LYS A 75 -10.47 6.92 -17.69
C LYS A 75 -10.16 8.26 -18.36
N ASN A 76 -9.01 8.85 -18.05
CA ASN A 76 -8.58 10.11 -18.66
C ASN A 76 -7.78 9.93 -19.97
N ALA A 77 -7.55 8.69 -20.41
CA ALA A 77 -6.83 8.39 -21.66
C ALA A 77 -7.75 8.20 -22.88
N TYR A 78 -9.07 8.07 -22.68
CA TYR A 78 -10.04 7.75 -23.75
C TYR A 78 -10.92 8.92 -24.20
N GLN A 79 -10.61 10.15 -23.78
CA GLN A 79 -11.33 11.35 -24.26
C GLN A 79 -10.43 12.40 -24.92
N GLU A 80 -9.16 12.07 -25.17
CA GLU A 80 -8.22 12.95 -25.87
C GLU A 80 -7.50 12.25 -27.05
N SER A 81 -7.95 11.05 -27.46
CA SER A 81 -7.25 10.22 -28.45
C SER A 81 -8.00 10.00 -29.76
N GLU A 82 -8.88 10.90 -30.17
CA GLU A 82 -9.47 10.92 -31.53
C GLU A 82 -8.82 11.99 -32.43
N GLU A 83 -7.64 12.49 -32.09
CA GLU A 83 -6.78 13.24 -33.02
C GLU A 83 -5.32 12.91 -32.74
N THR A 84 -4.87 11.73 -33.21
CA THR A 84 -3.64 11.52 -34.01
C THR A 84 -3.34 10.02 -34.00
N ALA A 85 -3.78 9.34 -35.07
CA ALA A 85 -3.42 7.97 -35.36
C ALA A 85 -1.91 7.83 -35.56
N ASN A 86 -1.25 6.98 -34.76
CA ASN A 86 -0.54 5.77 -35.22
C ASN A 86 0.57 5.32 -34.24
N ALA A 87 0.41 4.07 -33.74
CA ALA A 87 1.47 3.08 -33.45
C ALA A 87 2.58 3.41 -32.41
N GLN A 88 2.98 2.59 -31.43
CA GLN A 88 2.80 1.16 -31.13
C GLN A 88 3.50 0.86 -29.77
N VAL A 89 2.96 -0.12 -29.01
CA VAL A 89 3.70 -1.17 -28.25
C VAL A 89 4.33 -0.83 -26.88
N LEU A 90 3.80 -1.52 -25.85
CA LEU A 90 4.39 -1.98 -24.57
C LEU A 90 5.46 -1.07 -23.94
N ARG A 91 5.14 -0.44 -22.80
CA ARG A 91 6.13 0.28 -21.96
C ARG A 91 6.61 -0.62 -20.82
N PRO A 92 7.81 -1.23 -20.86
CA PRO A 92 8.47 -1.73 -19.66
C PRO A 92 8.94 -0.53 -18.84
N THR A 93 8.83 -0.60 -17.52
CA THR A 93 9.29 0.43 -16.58
C THR A 93 10.78 0.72 -16.79
N GLU A 94 11.11 1.77 -17.53
CA GLU A 94 12.49 2.22 -17.71
C GLU A 94 12.99 2.86 -16.42
N ARG A 95 13.63 2.06 -15.56
CA ARG A 95 14.47 2.61 -14.51
C ARG A 95 15.67 3.29 -15.19
N PRO A 96 15.96 4.57 -14.92
CA PRO A 96 17.09 5.24 -15.55
C PRO A 96 18.40 4.51 -15.24
N GLN A 97 19.03 3.94 -16.27
CA GLN A 97 20.31 3.27 -16.13
C GLN A 97 21.44 4.31 -16.12
N ARG A 98 22.36 4.23 -15.15
CA ARG A 98 23.55 5.10 -15.09
C ARG A 98 24.49 4.78 -16.26
N ASN A 99 25.12 5.79 -16.86
CA ASN A 99 26.06 5.66 -17.99
C ASN A 99 27.16 4.60 -17.77
N ALA A 100 27.60 4.40 -16.53
CA ALA A 100 28.59 3.38 -16.17
C ALA A 100 28.06 1.94 -16.37
N ALA A 101 26.78 1.68 -16.08
CA ALA A 101 26.16 0.37 -16.27
C ALA A 101 26.03 0.04 -17.76
N ILE A 102 25.59 1.01 -18.56
CA ILE A 102 25.51 0.91 -20.03
C ILE A 102 26.89 0.60 -20.62
N THR A 103 27.91 1.36 -20.20
CA THR A 103 29.29 1.17 -20.66
C THR A 103 29.84 -0.21 -20.32
N GLY A 104 29.59 -0.72 -19.11
CA GLY A 104 30.02 -2.05 -18.67
C GLY A 104 29.37 -3.18 -19.48
N GLN A 105 28.09 -3.05 -19.80
CA GLN A 105 27.35 -4.03 -20.59
C GLN A 105 27.86 -4.07 -22.04
N LEU A 106 28.12 -2.92 -22.65
CA LEU A 106 28.71 -2.79 -23.99
C LEU A 106 30.09 -3.47 -24.09
N LYS A 107 30.96 -3.26 -23.10
CA LYS A 107 32.28 -3.91 -23.06
C LYS A 107 32.17 -5.44 -22.98
N ARG A 108 31.25 -5.94 -22.14
CA ARG A 108 31.03 -7.38 -21.97
C ARG A 108 30.51 -8.03 -23.27
N LEU A 109 29.59 -7.38 -23.97
CA LEU A 109 29.05 -7.92 -25.23
C LEU A 109 30.10 -7.96 -26.35
N LYS A 110 30.93 -6.92 -26.49
CA LYS A 110 32.09 -6.93 -27.41
C LYS A 110 33.05 -8.08 -27.11
N GLN A 111 33.33 -8.34 -25.83
CA GLN A 111 34.21 -9.44 -25.44
C GLN A 111 33.64 -10.82 -25.77
N MET A 112 32.31 -10.96 -25.74
CA MET A 112 31.62 -12.21 -26.06
C MET A 112 31.37 -12.38 -27.57
N GLY A 113 31.82 -11.46 -28.43
CA GLY A 113 31.55 -11.48 -29.88
C GLY A 113 30.06 -11.38 -30.22
N LYS A 114 29.25 -10.83 -29.30
CA LYS A 114 27.80 -10.64 -29.48
C LYS A 114 27.46 -9.25 -30.06
N LEU A 115 28.49 -8.54 -30.50
CA LEU A 115 28.50 -7.18 -31.06
C LEU A 115 29.68 -7.05 -32.02
#